data_AF-A0A437SA11-F1
#
_entry.id   AF-A0A437SA11-F1
#
_cell.length_a   1.000
_cell.length_b   1.000
_cell.length_c   1.000
_cell.angle_alpha   90.00
_cell.angle_beta   90.00
_cell.angle_gamma   90.00
#
_symmetry.space_group_name_H-M   'P 1'
#
loop_
_entity.id
_entity.type
_entity.pdbx_description
1 polymer ?
#
loop_
_entity_poly.entity_id
_entity_poly.type
_entity_poly.pdbx_seq_one_letter_code
_entity_poly.pdbx_strand_id
1 'polypeptide(L)'
;MKKETLQKIFVALAVILIALQFIYRELQWKTGSFNEYIRYAEYVVMFLVMVVGLLFVAKEDKRLVKGLLAIYALLLVLFGIFKYRGLV
;
A
#
# COMPACT_ATOMS: atom_id res chain seq x y z
N MET A 1 -10.76 -18.58 4.32
CA MET A 1 -9.68 -18.02 5.19
C MET A 1 -10.25 -17.49 6.49
N LYS A 2 -9.67 -17.87 7.63
CA LYS A 2 -10.03 -17.35 8.95
C LYS A 2 -9.57 -15.89 9.10
N LYS A 3 -10.26 -15.09 9.93
CA LYS A 3 -9.94 -13.67 10.15
C LYS A 3 -8.50 -13.47 10.63
N GLU A 4 -8.04 -14.31 11.55
CA GLU A 4 -6.65 -14.30 12.04
C GLU A 4 -5.62 -14.46 10.91
N THR A 5 -5.91 -15.27 9.90
CA THR A 5 -4.99 -15.47 8.77
C THR A 5 -4.86 -14.19 7.94
N LEU A 6 -5.97 -13.47 7.70
CA LEU A 6 -5.93 -12.19 6.98
C LEU A 6 -5.22 -11.11 7.78
N GLN A 7 -5.41 -11.07 9.10
CA GLN A 7 -4.71 -10.14 9.98
C GLN A 7 -3.19 -10.41 9.97
N LYS A 8 -2.77 -11.67 10.04
CA LYS A 8 -1.34 -12.05 9.94
C LYS A 8 -0.74 -11.65 8.60
N ILE A 9 -1.48 -11.85 7.50
CA ILE A 9 -1.04 -11.42 6.16
C ILE A 9 -0.93 -9.90 6.08
N PHE A 10 -1.91 -9.17 6.62
CA PHE A 10 -1.88 -7.71 6.64
C PHE A 10 -0.66 -7.18 7.40
N VAL A 11 -0.37 -7.74 8.58
CA VAL A 11 0.81 -7.38 9.37
C VAL A 11 2.09 -7.70 8.60
N ALA A 12 2.19 -8.88 7.98
CA ALA A 12 3.36 -9.26 7.19
C ALA A 12 3.59 -8.30 6.01
N LEU A 13 2.53 -7.95 5.28
CA LEU A 13 2.59 -6.98 4.17
C LEU A 13 3.01 -5.58 4.66
N ALA A 14 2.52 -5.14 5.82
CA ALA A 14 2.92 -3.86 6.41
C ALA A 14 4.41 -3.85 6.78
N VAL A 15 4.94 -4.94 7.35
CA VAL A 15 6.37 -5.07 7.65
C VAL A 15 7.20 -5.04 6.36
N ILE A 16 6.78 -5.77 5.33
CA ILE A 16 7.46 -5.78 4.02
C ILE A 16 7.45 -4.38 3.40
N LEU A 17 6.33 -3.67 3.48
CA LEU A 17 6.22 -2.30 2.97
C LEU A 17 7.22 -1.37 3.67
N ILE A 18 7.29 -1.42 5.01
CA ILE A 18 8.24 -0.61 5.79
C ILE A 18 9.68 -0.97 5.43
N ALA A 19 10.00 -2.26 5.30
CA ALA A 19 11.33 -2.70 4.90
C ALA A 19 11.72 -2.17 3.51
N LEU A 20 10.80 -2.23 2.53
CA LEU A 20 11.02 -1.66 1.20
C LEU A 20 11.26 -0.16 1.26
N GLN A 21 10.50 0.58 2.07
CA GLN A 21 10.70 2.04 2.24
C GLN A 21 12.07 2.38 2.83
N PHE A 22 12.54 1.59 3.80
CA PHE A 22 13.88 1.75 4.36
C PHE A 22 14.96 1.49 3.30
N ILE A 23 14.83 0.40 2.54
CA ILE A 23 15.76 0.04 1.47
C ILE A 23 15.76 1.12 0.38
N TYR A 24 14.59 1.60 -0.03
CA TYR A 24 14.42 2.65 -1.03
C TYR A 24 15.11 3.93 -0.60
N ARG A 25 14.86 4.38 0.64
CA ARG A 25 15.47 5.60 1.20
C ARG A 25 16.99 5.50 1.28
N GLU A 26 17.50 4.37 1.77
CA GLU A 26 18.93 4.13 1.90
C GLU A 26 19.64 4.08 0.53
N LEU A 27 19.03 3.43 -0.46
CA LEU A 27 19.56 3.37 -1.82
C LEU A 27 19.51 4.73 -2.51
N GLN A 28 18.40 5.46 -2.41
CA GLN A 28 18.28 6.81 -2.95
C GLN A 28 19.37 7.73 -2.40
N TRP A 29 19.69 7.62 -1.11
CA TRP A 29 20.78 8.39 -0.49
C TRP A 29 22.17 8.00 -1.00
N LYS A 30 22.41 6.70 -1.24
CA LYS A 30 23.75 6.18 -1.61
C LYS A 30 24.07 6.32 -3.08
N THR A 31 23.11 6.07 -3.97
CA THR A 31 23.37 6.05 -5.41
C THR A 31 22.90 7.31 -6.12
N GLY A 32 22.11 8.17 -5.47
CA GLY A 32 21.49 9.35 -6.09
C GLY A 32 20.54 9.01 -7.23
N SER A 33 20.33 7.73 -7.53
CA SER A 33 19.53 7.23 -8.63
C SER A 33 18.16 6.79 -8.10
N PHE A 34 17.12 7.25 -8.76
CA PHE A 34 15.77 6.77 -8.53
C PHE A 34 15.65 5.32 -9.01
N ASN A 35 15.57 4.34 -8.10
CA ASN A 35 15.45 2.94 -8.50
C ASN A 35 13.98 2.57 -8.73
N GLU A 36 13.55 2.65 -9.98
CA GLU A 36 12.17 2.38 -10.39
C GLU A 36 11.70 0.97 -9.99
N TYR A 37 12.58 -0.03 -10.00
CA TYR A 37 12.22 -1.41 -9.65
C TYR A 37 11.72 -1.55 -8.21
N ILE A 38 12.37 -0.87 -7.26
CA ILE A 38 11.95 -0.89 -5.85
C ILE A 38 10.64 -0.13 -5.69
N ARG A 39 10.47 0.97 -6.44
CA ARG A 39 9.23 1.73 -6.42
C ARG A 39 8.05 0.94 -6.99
N TYR A 40 8.26 0.17 -8.05
CA TYR A 40 7.24 -0.77 -8.56
C TYR A 40 6.93 -1.86 -7.54
N ALA A 41 7.93 -2.40 -6.84
CA ALA A 41 7.71 -3.38 -5.78
C ALA A 41 6.87 -2.80 -4.63
N GLU A 42 7.14 -1.56 -4.20
CA GLU A 42 6.33 -0.85 -3.21
C GLU A 42 4.88 -0.67 -3.68
N TYR A 43 4.67 -0.29 -4.94
CA TYR A 43 3.31 -0.14 -5.50
C TYR A 43 2.55 -1.47 -5.50
N VAL A 44 3.22 -2.57 -5.83
CA VAL A 44 2.63 -3.93 -5.77
C VAL A 44 2.24 -4.28 -4.34
N VAL A 45 3.13 -4.03 -3.37
CA VAL A 45 2.85 -4.32 -1.95
C VAL A 45 1.71 -3.45 -1.42
N MET A 46 1.67 -2.15 -1.75
CA MET A 46 0.54 -1.29 -1.39
C MET A 46 -0.79 -1.79 -1.96
N PHE A 47 -0.80 -2.22 -3.22
CA PHE A 47 -2.00 -2.79 -3.83
C PHE A 47 -2.46 -4.05 -3.08
N LEU A 48 -1.52 -4.95 -2.73
CA LEU A 48 -1.84 -6.14 -1.94
C LEU A 48 -2.39 -5.78 -0.55
N VAL A 49 -1.83 -4.77 0.13
CA VAL A 49 -2.34 -4.26 1.41
C VAL A 49 -3.79 -3.78 1.27
N MET A 50 -4.10 -3.01 0.23
CA MET A 50 -5.47 -2.53 -0.04
C MET A 50 -6.43 -3.69 -0.28
N VAL A 51 -6.04 -4.68 -1.10
CA VAL A 51 -6.88 -5.87 -1.38
C VAL A 51 -7.12 -6.68 -0.11
N VAL A 52 -6.08 -6.96 0.67
CA VAL A 52 -6.21 -7.72 1.93
C VAL A 52 -7.04 -6.95 2.95
N GLY A 53 -6.88 -5.62 3.05
CA GLY A 53 -7.69 -4.74 3.88
C GLY A 53 -9.17 -4.81 3.51
N LEU A 54 -9.50 -4.74 2.22
CA LEU A 54 -10.87 -4.91 1.74
C LEU A 54 -11.45 -6.29 2.08
N LEU A 55 -10.67 -7.36 1.88
CA LEU A 55 -11.10 -8.73 2.21
C LEU A 55 -11.31 -8.93 3.71
N PHE A 56 -10.52 -8.25 4.55
CA PHE A 56 -10.68 -8.27 6.00
C PHE A 56 -11.98 -7.58 6.40
N VAL A 57 -12.18 -6.33 5.97
CA VAL A 57 -13.38 -5.54 6.29
C VAL A 57 -14.65 -6.19 5.74
N ALA A 58 -14.59 -6.77 4.54
CA ALA A 58 -15.73 -7.48 3.94
C ALA A 58 -16.20 -8.69 4.75
N LYS A 59 -15.33 -9.26 5.61
CA LYS A 59 -15.67 -10.34 6.54
C LYS A 59 -16.12 -9.87 7.92
N GLU A 60 -15.92 -8.60 8.25
CA GLU A 60 -16.43 -8.00 9.48
C GLU A 60 -17.78 -7.34 9.25
N ASP A 61 -17.83 -6.33 8.38
CA ASP A 61 -19.05 -5.60 8.08
C ASP A 61 -19.03 -5.09 6.63
N LYS A 62 -20.01 -5.56 5.84
CA LYS A 62 -20.19 -5.16 4.43
C LYS A 62 -20.47 -3.66 4.27
N ARG A 63 -20.98 -2.97 5.30
CA ARG A 63 -21.22 -1.53 5.26
C ARG A 63 -19.90 -0.74 5.27
N LEU A 64 -18.92 -1.19 6.05
CA LEU A 64 -17.60 -0.57 6.15
C LEU A 64 -16.78 -0.70 4.86
N VAL A 65 -17.03 -1.74 4.05
CA VAL A 65 -16.36 -1.95 2.76
C VAL A 65 -16.58 -0.76 1.81
N LYS A 66 -17.81 -0.22 1.75
CA LYS A 66 -18.11 0.93 0.89
C LYS A 66 -17.35 2.17 1.33
N GLY A 67 -17.25 2.41 2.64
CA GLY A 67 -16.46 3.50 3.20
C GLY A 67 -14.97 3.34 2.87
N LEU A 68 -14.42 2.14 3.06
CA LEU A 68 -13.02 1.86 2.74
C LEU A 68 -12.72 2.02 1.24
N LEU A 69 -13.62 1.55 0.36
CA LEU A 69 -13.51 1.76 -1.09
C LEU A 69 -13.52 3.25 -1.45
N ALA A 70 -14.39 4.05 -0.82
CA ALA A 70 -14.42 5.49 -1.05
C ALA A 70 -13.10 6.17 -0.63
N ILE A 71 -12.56 5.79 0.52
CA ILE A 71 -11.25 6.27 1.00
C ILE A 71 -10.15 5.88 0.01
N TYR A 72 -10.11 4.63 -0.43
CA TYR A 72 -9.12 4.15 -1.40
C TYR A 72 -9.22 4.83 -2.75
N ALA A 73 -10.43 5.04 -3.27
CA ALA A 73 -10.65 5.80 -4.49
C ALA A 73 -10.16 7.25 -4.35
N LEU A 74 -10.47 7.91 -3.23
CA LEU A 74 -10.00 9.26 -2.95
C LEU A 74 -8.47 9.34 -2.87
N LEU A 75 -7.83 8.38 -2.20
CA LEU A 75 -6.38 8.30 -2.10
C LEU A 75 -5.72 8.10 -3.47
N LEU A 76 -6.29 7.27 -4.34
CA LEU A 76 -5.80 7.09 -5.71
C LEU A 76 -5.91 8.37 -6.55
N VAL A 77 -7.02 9.10 -6.41
CA VAL A 77 -7.20 10.40 -7.07
C VAL A 77 -6.17 11.41 -6.57
N LEU A 78 -6.01 11.53 -5.25
CA LEU A 78 -5.02 12.42 -4.64
C LEU A 78 -3.60 12.06 -5.06
N PHE A 79 -3.26 10.77 -5.09
CA PHE A 79 -1.97 10.28 -5.56
C PHE A 79 -1.71 10.69 -7.02
N GLY A 80 -2.71 10.53 -7.90
CA GLY A 80 -2.61 10.97 -9.29
C GLY A 80 -2.38 12.49 -9.41
N ILE A 81 -3.13 13.28 -8.64
CA ILE A 81 -2.98 14.75 -8.60
C ILE A 81 -1.58 15.15 -8.12
N PHE A 82 -1.09 14.54 -7.03
CA PHE A 82 0.22 14.85 -6.47
C PHE A 82 1.36 14.43 -7.41
N LYS A 83 1.23 13.27 -8.06
CA LYS A 83 2.20 12.80 -9.06
C LYS A 83 2.27 13.73 -10.26
N TYR A 84 1.12 14.20 -10.77
CA TYR A 84 1.09 15.17 -11.87
C TYR A 84 1.73 16.52 -11.50
N ARG A 85 1.59 16.94 -10.23
CA ARG A 85 2.19 18.16 -9.68
C ARG A 85 3.68 17.99 -9.33
N GLY A 86 4.26 16.80 -9.47
CA GLY A 86 5.66 16.51 -9.10
C GLY A 86 5.92 16.55 -7.59
N LEU A 87 4.88 16.45 -6.76
CA LEU A 87 5.00 16.39 -5.30
C LEU A 87 5.38 14.98 -4.82
N VAL A 88 5.16 13.96 -5.65
CA VAL A 88 5.40 12.52 -5.40
C VAL A 88 6.01 11.87 -6.63
#